data_AF-A0A078AYX1-F1
#
_entry.id   AF-A0A078AYX1-F1
#
_cell.length_a   1.000
_cell.length_b   1.000
_cell.length_c   1.000
_cell.angle_alpha   90.00
_cell.angle_beta   90.00
_cell.angle_gamma   90.00
#
_symmetry.space_group_name_H-M   'P 1'
#
loop_
_entity.id
_entity.type
_entity.pdbx_description
1 polymer ?
#
loop_
_entity_poly.entity_id
_entity_poly.type
_entity_poly.pdbx_seq_one_letter_code
_entity_poly.pdbx_strand_id
1 'polypeptide(L)'
;MIVEREQIFSETDLKNADLFPNYIVVRKQINNQSIDTGEWQGFIKDLKYTIRTTAAKSKGEIIQNFCTQLGLRVDQIQSNQKLMNQSIQEQIQSLNQSEELKLDKNQKDIDSINSKIEGLDVQVRGLDAQNQGLDSKIMKLQNDMDFIKNSMIQLLQNNNQGL
;
A
#
# COMPACT_ATOMS: atom_id res chain seq x y z
N MET A 1 3.56 -20.33 -40.72
CA MET A 1 5.01 -20.42 -40.45
C MET A 1 5.76 -19.38 -41.30
N ILE A 2 5.52 -18.10 -41.04
CA ILE A 2 6.16 -16.95 -41.74
C ILE A 2 6.75 -15.95 -40.71
N VAL A 3 6.25 -15.95 -39.48
CA VAL A 3 6.63 -15.00 -38.41
C VAL A 3 8.10 -15.13 -37.97
N GLU A 4 8.72 -16.30 -38.13
CA GLU A 4 10.10 -16.55 -37.70
C GLU A 4 11.18 -16.05 -38.68
N ARG A 5 10.81 -15.60 -39.89
CA ARG A 5 11.79 -15.12 -40.89
C ARG A 5 12.07 -13.62 -40.85
N GLU A 6 11.28 -12.84 -40.11
CA GLU A 6 11.46 -11.37 -40.04
C GLU A 6 12.34 -10.91 -38.85
N GLN A 7 12.79 -11.82 -37.98
CA GLN A 7 13.65 -11.49 -36.83
C GLN A 7 15.17 -11.61 -37.10
N ILE A 8 15.58 -11.91 -38.33
CA ILE A 8 16.99 -12.24 -38.63
C ILE A 8 17.79 -11.00 -39.10
N PHE A 9 17.13 -9.90 -39.46
CA PHE A 9 17.80 -8.70 -39.96
C PHE A 9 17.97 -7.66 -38.85
N SER A 10 19.20 -7.22 -38.65
CA SER A 10 19.50 -6.03 -37.85
C SER A 10 19.04 -4.76 -38.57
N GLU A 11 18.93 -3.64 -37.84
CA GLU A 11 18.62 -2.34 -38.48
C GLU A 11 19.64 -1.94 -39.56
N THR A 12 20.87 -2.41 -39.44
CA THR A 12 21.92 -2.22 -40.44
C THR A 12 21.67 -3.06 -41.69
N ASP A 13 21.16 -4.28 -41.55
CA ASP A 13 20.87 -5.16 -42.68
C ASP A 13 19.68 -4.66 -43.50
N LEU A 14 18.67 -4.08 -42.85
CA LEU A 14 17.51 -3.49 -43.52
C LEU A 14 17.87 -2.27 -44.39
N LYS A 15 19.01 -1.63 -44.12
CA LYS A 15 19.55 -0.52 -44.92
C LYS A 15 20.51 -1.01 -46.00
N ASN A 16 20.84 -2.30 -46.03
CA ASN A 16 21.77 -2.87 -46.99
C ASN A 16 21.08 -3.01 -48.37
N ALA A 17 21.55 -2.23 -49.34
CA ALA A 17 21.03 -2.23 -50.70
C ALA A 17 21.28 -3.53 -51.46
N ASP A 18 22.24 -4.36 -51.03
CA ASP A 18 22.51 -5.67 -51.64
C ASP A 18 21.45 -6.71 -51.24
N LEU A 19 20.92 -6.60 -50.01
CA LEU A 19 19.86 -7.48 -49.49
C LEU A 19 18.46 -6.97 -49.88
N PHE A 20 18.28 -5.64 -49.88
CA PHE A 20 17.02 -4.97 -50.16
C PHE A 20 17.20 -3.90 -51.25
N PRO A 21 17.36 -4.29 -52.52
CA PRO A 21 17.50 -3.34 -53.62
C PRO A 21 16.24 -2.50 -53.82
N ASN A 22 16.41 -1.22 -54.15
CA ASN A 22 15.32 -0.28 -54.43
C ASN A 22 14.65 -0.48 -55.81
N TYR A 23 14.87 -1.62 -56.44
CA TYR A 23 14.35 -1.94 -57.76
C TYR A 23 13.97 -3.41 -57.86
N ILE A 24 13.01 -3.70 -58.73
CA ILE A 24 12.60 -5.05 -59.05
C ILE A 24 12.77 -5.22 -60.56
N VAL A 25 13.44 -6.29 -60.97
CA VAL A 25 13.61 -6.62 -62.39
C VAL A 25 12.46 -7.53 -62.82
N VAL A 26 11.65 -7.06 -63.77
CA VAL A 26 10.53 -7.83 -64.33
C VAL A 26 10.84 -8.14 -65.80
N ARG A 27 10.68 -9.42 -66.19
CA ARG A 27 10.90 -9.88 -67.57
C ARG A 27 9.58 -10.42 -68.15
N LYS A 28 9.25 -10.03 -69.38
CA LYS A 28 8.12 -10.58 -70.18
C LYS A 28 8.68 -11.41 -71.34
N GLN A 29 8.00 -12.49 -71.68
CA GLN A 29 8.30 -13.27 -72.88
C GLN A 29 7.79 -12.52 -74.12
N ILE A 30 8.66 -12.32 -75.13
CA ILE A 30 8.32 -11.60 -76.36
C ILE A 30 7.65 -12.59 -77.32
N ASN A 31 6.39 -12.35 -77.67
CA ASN A 31 5.75 -12.99 -78.82
C ASN A 31 6.02 -12.11 -80.03
N ASN A 32 6.51 -12.70 -81.12
CA ASN A 32 7.09 -12.02 -82.30
C ASN A 32 6.10 -11.20 -83.17
N GLN A 33 5.01 -10.66 -82.59
CA GLN A 33 4.00 -9.85 -83.28
C GLN A 33 4.25 -8.37 -83.02
N SER A 34 4.29 -7.58 -84.09
CA SER A 34 4.78 -6.18 -84.15
C SER A 34 3.88 -5.12 -83.47
N ILE A 35 3.14 -5.46 -82.41
CA ILE A 35 2.20 -4.55 -81.68
C ILE A 35 2.52 -4.53 -80.17
N ASP A 36 3.80 -4.67 -79.81
CA ASP A 36 4.22 -4.90 -78.41
C ASP A 36 4.21 -3.64 -77.51
N THR A 37 4.23 -2.44 -78.11
CA THR A 37 4.44 -1.17 -77.37
C THR A 37 3.25 -0.80 -76.46
N GLY A 38 2.01 -1.04 -76.90
CA GLY A 38 0.81 -0.71 -76.14
C GLY A 38 0.50 -1.69 -75.00
N GLU A 39 0.78 -2.98 -75.22
CA GLU A 39 0.57 -4.02 -74.21
C GLU A 39 1.55 -3.91 -73.04
N TRP A 40 2.82 -3.55 -73.32
CA TRP A 40 3.80 -3.33 -72.26
C TRP A 40 3.40 -2.18 -71.34
N GLN A 41 2.87 -1.09 -71.90
CA GLN A 41 2.36 0.03 -71.10
C GLN A 41 1.18 -0.37 -70.23
N GLY A 42 0.24 -1.17 -70.77
CA GLY A 42 -0.90 -1.72 -70.02
C GLY A 42 -0.45 -2.61 -68.86
N PHE A 43 0.45 -3.56 -69.14
CA PHE A 43 1.01 -4.44 -68.12
C PHE A 43 1.71 -3.67 -66.99
N ILE A 44 2.56 -2.68 -67.34
CA ILE A 44 3.24 -1.87 -66.34
C ILE A 44 2.25 -1.02 -65.53
N LYS A 45 1.18 -0.51 -66.15
CA LYS A 45 0.12 0.22 -65.46
C LYS A 45 -0.59 -0.67 -64.44
N ASP A 46 -0.96 -1.89 -64.84
CA ASP A 46 -1.66 -2.85 -63.99
C ASP A 46 -0.78 -3.36 -62.84
N LEU A 47 0.51 -3.58 -63.11
CA LEU A 47 1.49 -3.93 -62.09
C LEU A 47 1.62 -2.81 -61.05
N LYS A 48 1.80 -1.56 -61.49
CA LYS A 48 1.87 -0.39 -60.60
C LYS A 48 0.62 -0.25 -59.76
N TYR A 49 -0.55 -0.43 -60.38
CA TYR A 49 -1.84 -0.37 -59.70
C TYR A 49 -1.98 -1.47 -58.65
N THR A 50 -1.65 -2.72 -59.00
CA THR A 50 -1.66 -3.87 -58.10
C THR A 50 -0.72 -3.66 -56.92
N ILE A 51 0.52 -3.21 -57.15
CA ILE A 51 1.47 -2.93 -56.05
C ILE A 51 0.91 -1.85 -55.12
N ARG A 52 0.42 -0.75 -55.69
CA ARG A 52 -0.11 0.38 -54.91
C ARG A 52 -1.32 -0.04 -54.06
N THR A 53 -2.28 -0.75 -54.66
CA THR A 53 -3.51 -1.16 -53.99
C THR A 53 -3.26 -2.23 -52.95
N THR A 54 -2.46 -3.26 -53.25
CA THR A 54 -2.07 -4.29 -52.28
C THR A 54 -1.29 -3.70 -51.11
N ALA A 55 -0.33 -2.80 -51.37
CA ALA A 55 0.43 -2.15 -50.30
C ALA A 55 -0.46 -1.27 -49.41
N ALA A 56 -1.39 -0.51 -49.99
CA ALA A 56 -2.33 0.30 -49.23
C ALA A 56 -3.26 -0.57 -48.36
N LYS A 57 -3.80 -1.66 -48.92
CA LYS A 57 -4.66 -2.60 -48.20
C LYS A 57 -3.92 -3.27 -47.05
N SER A 58 -2.72 -3.80 -47.31
CA SER A 58 -1.88 -4.44 -46.30
C SER A 58 -1.55 -3.49 -45.14
N LYS A 59 -1.19 -2.22 -45.42
CA LYS A 59 -0.98 -1.21 -44.37
C LYS A 59 -2.22 -0.99 -43.52
N GLY A 60 -3.40 -0.89 -44.15
CA GLY A 60 -4.67 -0.74 -43.44
C GLY A 60 -4.97 -1.93 -42.52
N GLU A 61 -4.79 -3.15 -43.01
CA GLU A 61 -4.98 -4.39 -42.23
C GLU A 61 -4.01 -4.48 -41.05
N ILE A 62 -2.73 -4.14 -41.25
CA ILE A 62 -1.73 -4.09 -40.17
C ILE A 62 -2.17 -3.11 -39.09
N ILE A 63 -2.52 -1.87 -39.46
CA ILE A 63 -2.97 -0.85 -38.52
C ILE A 63 -4.21 -1.31 -37.76
N GLN A 64 -5.20 -1.85 -38.46
CA GLN A 64 -6.44 -2.34 -37.84
C GLN A 64 -6.16 -3.45 -36.82
N ASN A 65 -5.33 -4.43 -37.18
CA ASN A 65 -4.96 -5.53 -36.28
C ASN A 65 -4.25 -5.01 -35.03
N PHE A 66 -3.32 -4.06 -35.17
CA PHE A 66 -2.66 -3.43 -34.04
C PHE A 66 -3.65 -2.68 -33.15
N CYS A 67 -4.55 -1.88 -33.72
CA CYS A 67 -5.57 -1.15 -32.96
C CYS A 67 -6.48 -2.09 -32.16
N THR A 68 -6.95 -3.20 -32.77
CA THR A 68 -7.78 -4.19 -32.08
C THR A 68 -7.01 -4.86 -30.94
N GLN A 69 -5.75 -5.27 -31.16
CA GLN A 69 -4.93 -5.87 -30.11
C GLN A 69 -4.65 -4.90 -28.96
N LEU A 70 -4.38 -3.63 -29.28
CA LEU A 70 -4.18 -2.59 -28.27
C LEU A 70 -5.45 -2.36 -27.45
N GLY A 71 -6.62 -2.30 -28.08
CA GLY A 71 -7.90 -2.18 -27.39
C GLY A 71 -8.12 -3.31 -26.38
N LEU A 72 -7.93 -4.56 -26.80
CA LEU A 72 -8.04 -5.72 -25.91
C LEU A 72 -7.06 -5.67 -24.73
N ARG A 73 -5.81 -5.23 -24.96
CA ARG A 73 -4.82 -5.06 -23.88
C ARG A 73 -5.23 -3.95 -22.91
N VAL A 74 -5.77 -2.84 -23.40
CA VAL A 74 -6.25 -1.74 -22.56
C VAL A 74 -7.41 -2.22 -21.67
N ASP A 75 -8.39 -2.93 -22.23
CA ASP A 75 -9.52 -3.48 -21.48
C ASP A 75 -9.05 -4.46 -20.39
N GLN A 76 -8.07 -5.31 -20.73
CA GLN A 76 -7.47 -6.24 -19.77
C GLN A 76 -6.74 -5.51 -18.64
N ILE A 77 -5.95 -4.47 -18.96
CA ILE A 77 -5.27 -3.64 -17.95
C ILE A 77 -6.29 -2.98 -17.03
N GLN A 78 -7.37 -2.43 -17.59
CA GLN A 78 -8.42 -1.76 -16.82
C GLN A 78 -9.15 -2.75 -15.90
N SER A 79 -9.45 -3.96 -16.37
CA SER A 79 -10.06 -5.02 -15.56
C SER A 79 -9.15 -5.45 -14.40
N ASN A 80 -7.86 -5.68 -14.69
CA ASN A 80 -6.87 -6.04 -13.68
C ASN A 80 -6.69 -4.94 -12.62
N GLN A 81 -6.64 -3.67 -13.05
CA GLN A 81 -6.59 -2.53 -12.13
C GLN A 81 -7.82 -2.47 -11.23
N LYS A 82 -9.02 -2.72 -11.77
CA LYS A 82 -10.26 -2.76 -10.98
C LYS A 82 -10.22 -3.84 -9.91
N LEU A 83 -9.80 -5.06 -10.28
CA LEU A 83 -9.66 -6.18 -9.34
C LEU A 83 -8.64 -5.88 -8.24
N MET A 84 -7.49 -5.32 -8.61
CA MET A 84 -6.46 -4.92 -7.66
C MET A 84 -6.96 -3.86 -6.68
N ASN A 85 -7.67 -2.84 -7.18
CA ASN A 85 -8.26 -1.80 -6.33
C ASN A 85 -9.31 -2.36 -5.37
N GLN A 86 -10.14 -3.30 -5.82
CA GLN A 86 -11.11 -3.96 -4.97
C GLN A 86 -10.42 -4.77 -3.85
N SER A 87 -9.37 -5.54 -4.18
CA SER A 87 -8.62 -6.28 -3.18
C SER A 87 -7.94 -5.37 -2.15
N ILE A 88 -7.38 -4.24 -2.59
CA ILE A 88 -6.79 -3.23 -1.70
C ILE A 88 -7.87 -2.63 -0.77
N GLN A 89 -9.06 -2.32 -1.31
CA GLN A 89 -10.18 -1.81 -0.50
C GLN A 89 -10.62 -2.81 0.57
N GLU A 90 -10.75 -4.09 0.22
CA GLU A 90 -11.10 -5.15 1.17
C GLU A 90 -10.05 -5.29 2.27
N GLN A 91 -8.75 -5.23 1.92
CA GLN A 91 -7.66 -5.26 2.90
C GLN A 91 -7.71 -4.04 3.85
N ILE A 92 -7.89 -2.83 3.33
CA ILE A 92 -8.01 -1.60 4.14
C ILE A 92 -9.20 -1.72 5.11
N GLN A 93 -10.35 -2.20 4.63
CA GLN A 93 -11.52 -2.39 5.47
C GLN A 93 -11.25 -3.38 6.61
N SER A 94 -10.59 -4.50 6.31
CA SER A 94 -10.24 -5.50 7.33
C SER A 94 -9.26 -4.96 8.39
N LEU A 95 -8.27 -4.16 7.96
CA LEU A 95 -7.32 -3.52 8.86
C LEU A 95 -8.02 -2.53 9.79
N ASN A 96 -8.85 -1.64 9.23
CA ASN A 96 -9.59 -0.64 10.01
C ASN A 96 -10.48 -1.31 11.07
N GLN A 97 -11.20 -2.38 10.72
CA GLN A 97 -12.01 -3.14 11.69
C GLN A 97 -11.14 -3.76 12.79
N SER A 98 -9.98 -4.29 12.44
CA SER A 98 -9.07 -4.88 13.43
C SER A 98 -8.48 -3.84 14.39
N GLU A 99 -8.22 -2.63 13.91
CA GLU A 99 -7.72 -1.52 14.72
C GLU A 99 -8.80 -0.98 15.65
N GLU A 100 -10.04 -0.86 15.17
CA GLU A 100 -11.19 -0.44 15.98
C GLU A 100 -11.43 -1.39 17.18
N LEU A 101 -11.37 -2.70 16.95
CA LEU A 101 -11.48 -3.70 18.03
C LEU A 101 -10.34 -3.61 19.05
N LYS A 102 -9.11 -3.31 18.60
CA LYS A 102 -7.96 -3.11 19.49
C LYS A 102 -8.13 -1.84 20.32
N LEU A 103 -8.62 -0.76 19.72
CA LEU A 103 -8.90 0.50 20.42
C LEU A 103 -9.98 0.31 21.48
N ASP A 104 -11.09 -0.37 21.16
CA ASP A 104 -12.16 -0.66 22.13
C ASP A 104 -11.65 -1.51 23.31
N LYS A 105 -10.82 -2.53 23.02
CA LYS A 105 -10.19 -3.33 24.08
C LYS A 105 -9.27 -2.48 24.97
N ASN A 106 -8.40 -1.67 24.36
CA ASN A 106 -7.49 -0.80 25.10
C ASN A 106 -8.26 0.22 25.96
N GLN A 107 -9.38 0.74 25.46
CA GLN A 107 -10.23 1.66 26.22
C GLN A 107 -10.81 0.97 27.46
N LYS A 108 -11.31 -0.26 27.32
CA LYS A 108 -11.81 -1.05 28.46
C LYS A 108 -10.72 -1.36 29.49
N ASP A 109 -9.50 -1.66 29.02
CA ASP A 109 -8.36 -1.88 29.90
C ASP A 109 -7.99 -0.61 30.68
N ILE A 110 -8.01 0.56 30.01
CA ILE A 110 -7.80 1.87 30.65
C ILE A 110 -8.88 2.15 31.70
N ASP A 111 -10.16 1.93 31.36
CA ASP A 111 -11.27 2.15 32.30
C ASP A 111 -11.14 1.25 33.54
N SER A 112 -10.74 -0.02 33.35
CA SER A 112 -10.48 -0.94 34.46
C SER A 112 -9.32 -0.48 35.35
N ILE A 113 -8.24 0.04 34.76
CA ILE A 113 -7.10 0.60 35.49
C ILE A 113 -7.54 1.84 36.29
N ASN A 114 -8.32 2.73 35.69
CA ASN A 114 -8.83 3.93 36.35
C ASN A 114 -9.66 3.58 37.59
N SER A 115 -10.59 2.62 37.47
CA SER A 115 -11.37 2.16 38.63
C SER A 115 -10.50 1.55 39.75
N LYS A 116 -9.42 0.83 39.39
CA LYS A 116 -8.46 0.32 40.38
C LYS A 116 -7.69 1.46 41.07
N ILE A 117 -7.29 2.48 40.32
CA ILE A 117 -6.61 3.67 40.86
C ILE A 117 -7.52 4.40 41.84
N GLU A 118 -8.79 4.62 41.48
CA GLU A 118 -9.79 5.23 42.38
C GLU A 118 -9.97 4.41 43.67
N GLY A 119 -10.03 3.08 43.55
CA GLY A 119 -10.09 2.18 44.70
C GLY A 119 -8.87 2.30 45.62
N LEU A 120 -7.66 2.37 45.05
CA LEU A 120 -6.43 2.58 45.82
C LEU A 120 -6.41 3.96 46.49
N ASP A 121 -6.87 5.00 45.82
CA ASP A 121 -6.94 6.36 46.37
C ASP A 121 -7.88 6.44 47.60
N VAL A 122 -9.01 5.73 47.55
CA VAL A 122 -9.90 5.59 48.73
C VAL A 122 -9.20 4.86 49.87
N GLN A 123 -8.48 3.77 49.57
CA GLN A 123 -7.73 3.02 50.60
C GLN A 123 -6.64 3.87 51.26
N VAL A 124 -5.88 4.64 50.47
CA VAL A 124 -4.84 5.54 50.97
C VAL A 124 -5.43 6.61 51.89
N ARG A 125 -6.56 7.24 51.50
CA ARG A 125 -7.28 8.19 52.37
C ARG A 125 -7.76 7.55 53.67
N GLY A 126 -8.22 6.30 53.61
CA GLY A 126 -8.60 5.54 54.80
C GLY A 126 -7.43 5.30 55.76
N LEU A 127 -6.25 4.93 55.22
CA LEU A 127 -5.03 4.74 56.01
C LEU A 127 -4.54 6.06 56.61
N ASP A 128 -4.60 7.17 55.87
CA ASP A 128 -4.20 8.49 56.37
C ASP A 128 -5.07 8.90 57.57
N ALA A 129 -6.39 8.72 57.48
CA ALA A 129 -7.31 8.98 58.59
C ALA A 129 -7.03 8.09 59.81
N GLN A 130 -6.72 6.81 59.61
CA GLN A 130 -6.31 5.91 60.69
C GLN A 130 -5.02 6.39 61.37
N ASN A 131 -4.04 6.84 60.57
CA ASN A 131 -2.77 7.32 61.08
C ASN A 131 -2.93 8.60 61.91
N GLN A 132 -3.73 9.57 61.45
CA GLN A 132 -4.09 10.76 62.23
C GLN A 132 -4.80 10.41 63.55
N GLY A 133 -5.64 9.38 63.54
CA GLY A 133 -6.29 8.85 64.74
C GLY A 133 -5.31 8.22 65.73
N LEU A 134 -4.27 7.53 65.23
CA LEU A 134 -3.19 6.98 66.06
C LEU A 134 -2.32 8.09 66.65
N ASP A 135 -1.90 9.07 65.85
CA ASP A 135 -1.13 10.24 66.32
C ASP A 135 -1.86 10.95 67.47
N SER A 136 -3.17 11.15 67.32
CA SER A 136 -4.01 11.76 68.37
C SER A 136 -4.02 10.95 69.68
N LYS A 137 -4.03 9.61 69.59
CA LYS A 137 -3.96 8.73 70.77
C LYS A 137 -2.59 8.77 71.42
N ILE A 138 -1.52 8.79 70.62
CA ILE A 138 -0.13 8.89 71.10
C ILE A 138 0.07 10.21 71.84
N MET A 139 -0.42 11.33 71.30
CA MET A 139 -0.35 12.64 71.98
C MET A 139 -1.05 12.63 73.34
N LYS A 140 -2.22 11.98 73.44
CA LYS A 140 -2.93 11.83 74.74
C LYS A 140 -2.11 11.00 75.73
N LEU A 141 -1.53 9.88 75.29
CA LEU A 141 -0.68 9.05 76.14
C LEU A 141 0.59 9.78 76.61
N GLN A 142 1.19 10.60 75.73
CA GLN A 142 2.33 11.45 76.10
C GLN A 142 1.94 12.46 77.19
N ASN A 143 0.81 13.14 77.02
CA ASN A 143 0.29 14.07 78.03
C ASN A 143 0.00 13.37 79.37
N ASP A 144 -0.64 12.19 79.34
CA ASP A 144 -0.93 11.40 80.54
C ASP A 144 0.38 10.97 81.24
N MET A 145 1.40 10.57 80.48
CA MET A 145 2.72 10.19 81.00
C MET A 145 3.43 11.38 81.65
N ASP A 146 3.41 12.55 81.02
CA ASP A 146 3.98 13.78 81.59
C ASP A 146 3.26 14.19 82.88
N PHE A 147 1.92 14.07 82.92
CA PHE A 147 1.14 14.30 84.13
C PHE A 147 1.56 13.36 85.26
N ILE A 148 1.61 12.05 85.00
CA ILE A 148 2.03 11.04 85.99
C ILE A 148 3.45 11.32 86.50
N LYS A 149 4.38 11.63 85.59
CA LYS A 149 5.77 11.96 85.92
C LYS A 149 5.84 13.16 86.87
N ASN A 150 5.09 14.23 86.57
CA ASN A 150 5.03 15.42 87.42
C ASN A 150 4.40 15.12 88.79
N SER A 151 3.33 14.33 88.85
CA SER A 151 2.73 13.90 90.12
C SER A 151 3.70 13.07 90.97
N MET A 152 4.47 12.17 90.37
CA MET A 152 5.49 11.40 91.09
C MET A 152 6.60 12.29 91.65
N ILE A 153 7.07 13.28 90.88
CA ILE A 153 8.06 14.27 91.36
C ILE A 153 7.54 14.98 92.60
N GLN A 154 6.29 15.47 92.58
CA GLN A 154 5.67 16.15 93.72
C GLN A 154 5.58 15.24 94.96
N LEU A 155 5.16 13.99 94.80
CA LEU A 155 5.08 13.03 95.92
C LEU A 155 6.45 12.78 96.56
N LEU A 156 7.49 12.62 95.74
CA LEU A 156 8.86 12.42 96.23
C LEU A 156 9.41 13.66 96.94
N GLN A 157 9.11 14.87 96.45
CA GLN A 157 9.50 16.12 97.11
C GLN A 157 8.82 16.28 98.48
N ASN A 158 7.52 15.98 98.57
CA ASN A 158 6.76 16.08 99.82
C ASN A 158 7.25 15.08 100.87
N ASN A 159 7.64 13.87 100.47
CA ASN A 159 8.17 12.86 101.40
C ASN A 159 9.58 13.20 101.93
N ASN A 160 10.39 13.95 101.16
CA ASN A 160 11.73 14.35 101.59
C ASN A 160 11.75 15.60 102.51
N GLN A 161 10.63 16.32 102.66
CA GLN A 161 10.51 17.48 103.56
C GLN A 161 9.92 17.14 104.94
N GLY A 162 9.52 15.87 105.18
CA GLY A 162 8.90 15.40 106.41
C GLY A 162 9.80 14.58 107.35
N LEU A 163 11.12 14.58 107.12
CA LEU A 163 12.17 13.98 107.95
C LEU A 163 13.11 15.08 108.45
#